data_AF-A0A9K3H5V5-F1
#
_entry.id   AF-A0A9K3H5V5-F1
#
_cell.length_a   1.000
_cell.length_b   1.000
_cell.length_c   1.000
_cell.angle_alpha   90.00
_cell.angle_beta   90.00
_cell.angle_gamma   90.00
#
_symmetry.space_group_name_H-M   'P 1'
#
loop_
_entity.id
_entity.type
_entity.pdbx_description
1 polymer ?
#
loop_
_entity_poly.entity_id
_entity_poly.type
_entity_poly.pdbx_seq_one_letter_code
_entity_poly.pdbx_strand_id
1 'polypeptide(L)'
;MTSDEYKSVVLQAKEHILAGDIFQIVLSQCFERRTFADPFEIYRALRVVNPSPYMTYLQNTVVNQPLAGTVRRGRTPDEDTQLEKMLLGDEKQCAEHIMLVDVSYFFLLQQQSIDNLEPLWLPFGS
;
A
#
# COMPACT_ATOMS: atom_id res chain seq x y z
N MET A 1 -17.83 4.09 13.33
CA MET A 1 -18.37 3.07 12.43
C MET A 1 -18.27 1.73 13.11
N THR A 2 -19.37 0.99 13.18
CA THR A 2 -19.38 -0.37 13.71
C THR A 2 -18.87 -1.36 12.66
N SER A 3 -18.58 -2.60 13.07
CA SER A 3 -18.12 -3.63 12.11
C SER A 3 -19.15 -3.91 11.00
N ASP A 4 -20.45 -3.85 11.33
CA ASP A 4 -21.50 -4.17 10.37
C ASP A 4 -21.76 -3.01 9.40
N GLU A 5 -21.66 -1.77 9.88
CA GLU A 5 -21.64 -0.58 9.03
C GLU A 5 -20.45 -0.60 8.06
N TYR A 6 -19.26 -1.00 8.52
CA TYR A 6 -18.09 -1.12 7.64
C TYR A 6 -18.35 -2.16 6.53
N LYS A 7 -18.92 -3.32 6.88
CA LYS A 7 -19.26 -4.36 5.91
C LYS A 7 -20.30 -3.89 4.89
N SER A 8 -21.31 -3.12 5.31
CA SER A 8 -22.30 -2.59 4.37
C SER A 8 -21.68 -1.63 3.36
N VAL A 9 -20.76 -0.76 3.81
CA VAL A 9 -20.01 0.13 2.90
C VAL A 9 -19.11 -0.67 1.94
N VAL A 10 -18.47 -1.74 2.41
CA VAL A 10 -17.70 -2.65 1.55
C VAL A 10 -18.58 -3.30 0.48
N LEU A 11 -19.79 -3.73 0.82
CA LEU A 11 -20.72 -4.32 -0.15
C LEU A 11 -21.15 -3.31 -1.21
N GLN A 12 -21.50 -2.09 -0.80
CA GLN A 12 -21.83 -1.01 -1.73
C GLN A 12 -20.65 -0.68 -2.67
N ALA A 13 -19.43 -0.63 -2.13
CA ALA A 13 -18.23 -0.43 -2.95
C ALA A 13 -18.06 -1.54 -4.01
N LYS A 14 -18.36 -2.80 -3.66
CA LYS A 14 -18.32 -3.91 -4.62
C LYS A 14 -19.36 -3.76 -5.73
N GLU A 15 -20.56 -3.27 -5.43
CA GLU A 15 -21.58 -3.00 -6.45
C GLU A 15 -21.10 -1.96 -7.45
N HIS A 16 -20.48 -0.87 -6.99
CA HIS A 16 -19.88 0.15 -7.86
C HIS A 16 -18.71 -0.38 -8.70
N ILE A 17 -17.90 -1.30 -8.15
CA ILE A 17 -16.84 -1.97 -8.92
C ILE A 17 -17.45 -2.84 -10.03
N LEU A 18 -18.49 -3.61 -9.71
CA LEU A 18 -19.17 -4.48 -10.68
C LEU A 18 -19.93 -3.70 -11.75
N ALA A 19 -20.48 -2.53 -11.40
CA ALA A 19 -21.12 -1.61 -12.34
C ALA A 19 -20.12 -0.93 -13.30
N GLY A 20 -18.82 -0.97 -12.97
CA GLY A 20 -17.76 -0.34 -13.75
C GLY A 20 -17.54 1.14 -13.41
N ASP A 21 -18.09 1.63 -12.29
CA ASP A 21 -17.92 3.02 -11.84
C ASP A 21 -16.49 3.29 -11.36
N ILE A 22 -15.86 2.28 -10.74
CA ILE A 22 -14.53 2.36 -10.12
C ILE A 22 -13.80 1.02 -10.27
N PHE A 23 -12.47 1.06 -10.42
CA PHE A 23 -11.65 -0.16 -10.45
C PHE A 23 -11.23 -0.63 -9.05
N GLN A 24 -10.90 0.31 -8.15
CA GLN A 24 -10.49 0.05 -6.78
C GLN A 24 -10.88 1.22 -5.87
N ILE A 25 -11.24 0.92 -4.62
CA ILE A 25 -11.45 1.93 -3.56
C ILE A 25 -10.82 1.45 -2.25
N VAL A 26 -10.10 2.35 -1.58
CA VAL A 26 -9.51 2.09 -0.26
C VAL A 26 -10.41 2.71 0.80
N LEU A 27 -11.27 1.88 1.39
CA LEU A 27 -12.09 2.28 2.54
C LEU A 27 -11.22 2.34 3.78
N SER A 28 -11.34 3.42 4.57
CA SER A 28 -10.60 3.60 5.82
C SER A 28 -11.52 4.06 6.94
N GLN A 29 -11.12 3.79 8.18
CA GLN A 29 -11.82 4.25 9.38
C GLN A 29 -10.82 4.88 10.35
N CYS A 30 -11.18 6.03 10.91
CA CYS A 30 -10.39 6.70 11.92
C CYS A 30 -10.71 6.13 13.30
N PHE A 31 -9.68 5.82 14.07
CA PHE A 31 -9.79 5.48 15.49
C PHE A 31 -9.17 6.60 16.31
N GLU A 32 -9.95 7.14 17.24
CA GLU A 32 -9.49 8.18 18.15
C GLU A 32 -9.46 7.65 19.58
N ARG A 33 -8.40 7.99 20.30
CA ARG A 33 -8.26 7.67 21.72
C ARG A 33 -7.62 8.82 22.45
N ARG A 34 -8.23 9.23 23.57
CA ARG A 34 -7.59 10.16 24.50
C ARG A 34 -6.46 9.43 25.21
N THR A 35 -5.28 10.04 25.23
CA THR A 35 -4.10 9.51 25.90
C THR A 35 -3.43 10.62 26.71
N PHE A 36 -2.83 10.22 27.83
CA PHE A 36 -1.97 11.08 28.65
C PHE A 36 -0.48 10.77 28.42
N ALA A 37 -0.18 9.81 27.54
CA ALA A 37 1.20 9.49 27.20
C ALA A 37 1.84 10.65 26.43
N ASP A 38 3.11 10.93 26.75
CA ASP A 38 3.87 11.93 26.03
C ASP A 38 4.05 11.51 24.55
N PRO A 39 3.83 12.43 23.58
CA PRO A 39 3.96 12.12 22.15
C PRO A 39 5.31 11.50 21.75
N PHE A 40 6.40 11.85 22.44
CA PHE A 40 7.73 11.29 22.17
C PHE A 40 7.82 9.81 22.55
N GLU A 41 7.17 9.40 23.65
CA GLU A 41 7.13 7.99 24.05
C GLU A 41 6.29 7.15 23.08
N ILE A 42 5.20 7.72 22.53
CA ILE A 42 4.43 7.09 21.46
C ILE A 42 5.29 6.89 20.21
N TYR A 43 6.02 7.93 19.79
CA TYR A 43 6.93 7.85 18.65
C TYR A 43 8.02 6.78 18.84
N ARG A 44 8.64 6.72 20.03
CA ARG A 44 9.66 5.70 20.36
C ARG A 44 9.09 4.29 20.29
N ALA A 45 7.91 4.07 20.86
CA ALA A 45 7.24 2.77 20.81
C ALA A 45 6.93 2.37 19.35
N LEU A 46 6.40 3.29 18.55
CA LEU A 46 6.12 3.05 17.13
C LEU A 46 7.39 2.71 16.34
N ARG A 47 8.51 3.40 16.61
CA ARG A 47 9.80 3.14 15.94
C ARG A 47 10.36 1.75 16.22
N VAL A 48 10.18 1.25 17.45
CA VAL A 48 10.65 -0.09 17.83
C VAL A 48 9.77 -1.16 17.20
N VAL A 49 8.45 -0.95 17.17
CA VAL A 49 7.49 -1.94 16.67
C VAL A 49 7.41 -1.95 15.14
N ASN A 50 7.53 -0.79 14.50
CA ASN A 50 7.42 -0.61 13.06
C ASN A 50 8.51 0.35 12.56
N PRO A 51 9.76 -0.15 12.38
CA PRO A 51 10.83 0.62 11.76
C PRO A 51 10.55 0.78 10.26
N SER A 52 9.64 1.69 9.91
CA SER A 52 9.29 2.01 8.53
C SER A 52 10.36 2.89 7.88
N PRO A 53 10.67 2.68 6.58
CA PRO A 53 11.63 3.51 5.85
C PRO A 53 11.18 4.97 5.69
N TYR A 54 9.89 5.28 5.92
CA TYR A 54 9.32 6.63 5.75
C TYR A 54 9.24 7.45 7.05
N MET A 55 10.06 7.16 8.05
CA MET A 55 10.23 8.05 9.21
C MET A 55 11.06 9.26 8.78
N THR A 56 10.39 10.38 8.48
CA THR A 56 10.95 11.44 7.62
C THR A 56 12.22 12.12 8.15
N TYR A 57 13.23 12.21 7.27
CA TYR A 57 14.10 13.37 7.07
C TYR A 57 13.94 13.74 5.58
N LEU A 58 13.52 14.97 5.27
CA LEU A 58 13.08 15.38 3.93
C LEU A 58 14.27 15.51 2.98
N GLN A 59 14.24 14.74 1.89
CA GLN A 59 15.19 14.80 0.79
C GLN A 59 14.43 15.15 -0.49
N ASN A 60 14.96 16.07 -1.30
CA ASN A 60 14.33 16.67 -2.50
C ASN A 60 14.13 15.72 -3.70
N THR A 61 14.22 14.40 -3.49
CA THR A 61 14.07 13.39 -4.55
C THR A 61 12.71 12.73 -4.44
N VAL A 62 11.92 12.79 -5.52
CA VAL A 62 10.65 12.07 -5.62
C VAL A 62 10.94 10.63 -6.02
N VAL A 63 10.65 9.70 -5.12
CA VAL A 63 10.69 8.26 -5.39
C VAL A 63 9.27 7.74 -5.27
N ASN A 64 8.76 7.08 -6.31
CA ASN A 64 7.46 6.43 -6.29
C ASN A 64 7.65 4.90 -6.25
N GLN A 65 7.19 4.27 -5.17
CA GLN A 65 7.19 2.83 -4.98
C GLN A 65 5.78 2.38 -4.64
N PRO A 66 4.91 2.13 -5.65
CA PRO A 66 3.56 1.66 -5.42
C PRO A 66 3.60 0.32 -4.69
N LEU A 67 2.82 0.21 -3.62
CA LEU A 67 2.67 -1.01 -2.84
C LEU A 67 1.20 -1.42 -2.87
N ALA A 68 0.95 -2.61 -3.40
CA ALA A 68 -0.36 -3.25 -3.44
C ALA A 68 -0.18 -4.74 -3.20
N GLY A 69 -1.16 -5.34 -2.52
CA GLY A 69 -1.07 -6.70 -2.02
C GLY A 69 -0.42 -6.76 -0.63
N THR A 70 -1.11 -7.40 0.31
CA THR A 70 -0.61 -7.61 1.67
C THR A 70 -0.76 -9.06 2.05
N VAL A 71 0.35 -9.67 2.47
CA VAL A 71 0.35 -10.97 3.15
C VAL A 71 1.08 -10.81 4.48
N ARG A 72 0.67 -11.56 5.50
CA ARG A 72 1.39 -11.59 6.78
C ARG A 72 2.80 -12.16 6.56
N ARG A 73 3.77 -11.74 7.37
CA ARG A 73 5.06 -12.44 7.42
C ARG A 73 4.89 -13.84 8.02
N GLY A 74 5.59 -14.82 7.46
CA GLY A 74 5.65 -16.19 7.96
C GLY A 74 6.34 -16.26 9.32
N ARG A 75 5.99 -17.27 10.11
CA ARG A 75 6.65 -17.54 11.41
C ARG A 75 8.00 -18.22 11.22
N THR A 76 8.20 -18.87 10.07
CA THR A 76 9.45 -19.49 9.66
C THR A 76 9.83 -19.00 8.25
N PRO A 77 11.13 -19.06 7.87
CA PRO A 77 11.57 -18.69 6.52
C PRO A 77 10.85 -19.47 5.42
N ASP A 78 10.56 -20.75 5.65
CA ASP A 78 9.85 -21.60 4.69
C ASP A 78 8.39 -21.17 4.51
N GLU A 79 7.68 -20.86 5.62
CA GLU A 79 6.31 -20.35 5.58
C GLU A 79 6.28 -18.98 4.88
N ASP A 80 7.26 -18.11 5.16
CA ASP A 80 7.36 -16.77 4.56
C ASP A 80 7.54 -16.86 3.04
N THR A 81 8.41 -17.78 2.58
CA THR A 81 8.63 -18.05 1.14
C THR A 81 7.38 -18.61 0.47
N GLN A 82 6.62 -19.44 1.17
CA GLN A 82 5.36 -19.98 0.64
C GLN A 82 4.27 -18.90 0.52
N LEU A 83 4.16 -18.03 1.53
CA LEU A 83 3.22 -16.90 1.53
C LEU A 83 3.58 -15.89 0.44
N GLU A 84 4.87 -15.65 0.20
CA GLU A 84 5.37 -14.84 -0.90
C GLU A 84 4.97 -15.43 -2.26
N LYS A 85 5.25 -16.72 -2.49
CA LYS A 85 4.87 -17.41 -3.74
C LYS A 85 3.35 -17.39 -3.97
N MET A 86 2.58 -17.56 -2.89
CA MET A 86 1.13 -17.47 -2.96
C MET A 86 0.66 -16.07 -3.36
N LEU A 87 1.26 -15.01 -2.81
CA LEU A 87 0.93 -13.64 -3.15
C LEU A 87 1.31 -13.30 -4.61
N LEU A 88 2.49 -13.74 -5.07
CA LEU A 88 2.93 -13.56 -6.45
C LEU A 88 2.08 -14.33 -7.47
N GLY A 89 1.50 -15.46 -7.05
CA GLY A 89 0.60 -16.26 -7.89
C GLY A 89 -0.86 -15.81 -7.88
N ASP A 90 -1.23 -14.82 -7.05
CA ASP A 90 -2.60 -14.32 -6.97
C ASP A 90 -2.84 -13.27 -8.08
N GLU A 91 -3.53 -13.70 -9.14
CA GLU A 91 -3.86 -12.86 -10.30
C GLU A 91 -4.58 -11.56 -9.92
N LYS A 92 -5.43 -11.60 -8.89
CA LYS A 92 -6.15 -10.41 -8.42
C LYS A 92 -5.17 -9.39 -7.84
N GLN A 93 -4.25 -9.84 -7.00
CA GLN A 93 -3.29 -8.97 -6.32
C GLN A 93 -2.27 -8.40 -7.33
N CYS A 94 -1.86 -9.20 -8.30
CA CYS A 94 -1.03 -8.76 -9.42
C CYS A 94 -1.74 -7.70 -10.27
N ALA A 95 -3.02 -7.88 -10.59
CA ALA A 95 -3.80 -6.90 -11.36
C ALA A 95 -3.94 -5.56 -10.61
N GLU A 96 -4.21 -5.59 -9.30
CA GLU A 96 -4.25 -4.38 -8.45
C GLU A 96 -2.88 -3.66 -8.44
N HIS A 97 -1.79 -4.41 -8.29
CA HIS A 97 -0.44 -3.83 -8.30
C HIS A 97 -0.11 -3.16 -9.64
N ILE A 98 -0.35 -3.83 -10.76
CA ILE A 98 -0.12 -3.29 -12.10
C ILE A 98 -0.93 -2.01 -12.30
N MET A 99 -2.21 -2.02 -11.94
CA MET A 99 -3.07 -0.84 -12.06
C MET A 99 -2.55 0.35 -11.23
N LEU A 100 -2.05 0.13 -10.00
CA LEU A 100 -1.45 1.21 -9.21
C LEU A 100 -0.14 1.72 -9.80
N VAL A 101 0.68 0.84 -10.41
CA VAL A 101 1.90 1.23 -11.13
C VAL A 101 1.54 2.10 -12.35
N ASP A 102 0.53 1.71 -13.12
CA ASP A 102 0.07 2.46 -14.30
C ASP A 102 -0.48 3.84 -13.93
N VAL A 103 -1.33 3.93 -12.91
CA VAL A 103 -1.87 5.21 -12.41
C VAL A 103 -0.75 6.10 -11.89
N SER A 104 0.20 5.52 -11.16
CA SER A 104 1.38 6.22 -10.64
C SER A 104 2.25 6.79 -11.76
N TYR A 105 2.50 5.99 -12.79
CA TYR A 105 3.28 6.40 -13.96
C TYR A 105 2.57 7.50 -14.75
N PHE A 106 1.26 7.34 -14.99
CA PHE A 106 0.44 8.36 -15.64
C PHE A 106 0.48 9.70 -14.89
N PHE A 107 0.34 9.68 -13.56
CA PHE A 107 0.38 10.89 -12.75
C PHE A 107 1.74 11.61 -12.83
N LEU A 108 2.84 10.85 -12.82
CA LEU A 108 4.18 11.41 -12.96
C LEU A 108 4.40 12.03 -14.35
N LEU A 109 3.91 11.39 -15.42
CA LEU A 109 3.99 11.94 -16.78
C LEU A 109 3.23 13.27 -16.97
N GLN A 110 2.16 13.50 -16.20
CA GLN A 110 1.42 14.77 -16.24
C GLN A 110 2.16 15.92 -15.56
N GLN A 111 3.17 15.63 -14.73
CA GLN A 111 4.04 16.66 -14.16
C GLN A 111 5.15 16.97 -15.18
N GLN A 112 5.01 18.10 -15.88
CA GLN A 112 5.84 18.55 -17.01
C GLN A 112 7.33 18.80 -16.70
N SER A 113 7.89 18.25 -15.64
CA SER A 113 9.30 18.43 -15.24
C SER A 113 10.04 17.12 -14.94
N ILE A 114 9.49 15.96 -15.31
CA ILE A 114 10.14 14.65 -15.10
C ILE A 114 10.72 14.18 -16.43
N ASP A 115 11.95 14.60 -16.72
CA ASP A 115 12.63 14.28 -17.98
C ASP A 115 13.19 12.85 -18.05
N ASN A 116 13.25 12.13 -16.91
CA ASN A 116 13.78 10.77 -16.81
C ASN A 116 12.92 9.91 -15.87
N LEU A 117 12.04 9.06 -16.41
CA LEU A 117 11.35 8.01 -15.68
C LEU A 117 12.04 6.67 -15.94
N GLU A 118 12.85 6.22 -15.00
CA GLU A 118 13.47 4.89 -15.05
C GLU A 118 12.65 3.90 -14.20
N PRO A 119 12.05 2.85 -14.81
CA PRO A 119 11.35 1.82 -14.06
C PRO A 119 12.35 0.98 -13.26
N LEU A 120 12.32 1.12 -11.92
CA LEU A 120 13.16 0.34 -10.99
C LEU A 120 12.79 -1.15 -10.88
N TRP A 121 11.84 -1.64 -11.67
CA TRP A 121 11.28 -3.00 -11.60
C TRP A 121 11.81 -3.95 -12.69
N LEU A 122 12.67 -3.48 -13.61
CA LEU A 122 13.35 -4.39 -14.53
C LEU A 122 14.43 -5.15 -13.74
N PRO A 123 14.46 -6.49 -13.77
CA PRO A 123 15.51 -7.24 -13.13
C PRO A 123 16.85 -6.80 -13.74
N PHE A 124 17.85 -6.61 -12.87
CA PHE A 124 19.23 -6.45 -13.28
C PHE A 124 19.61 -7.58 -14.26
N GLY A 125 19.82 -7.24 -15.54
CA GLY A 125 20.58 -8.05 -16.49
C GLY A 125 19.82 -9.22 -17.12
N SER A 126 19.87 -9.23 -18.46
CA SER A 126 19.86 -10.40 -19.34
C SER A 126 20.91 -11.45 -18.95
#